data_AF-A0A085VRF1-F1
#
_entry.id   AF-A0A085VRF1-F1
#
_cell.length_a   1.000
_cell.length_b   1.000
_cell.length_c   1.000
_cell.angle_alpha   90.00
_cell.angle_beta   90.00
_cell.angle_gamma   90.00
#
_symmetry.space_group_name_H-M   'P 1'
#
loop_
_entity.id
_entity.type
_entity.pdbx_description
1 polymer ?
#
loop_
_entity_poly.entity_id
_entity_poly.type
_entity_poly.pdbx_seq_one_letter_code
_entity_poly.pdbx_strand_id
1 'polypeptide(L)'
;MTIYLIEHADSVGLSNHRYYLEQLPQRIELFKMDLGLVPAHEVGKYREPALTPTTERARQDMSRWPDMVKPMRQLHQDFALFIRETNRFVSQLETYKELKGRPGTRDSIDTLALHLEPFNLTGKLGISPSTKTSEVVALVSQKLQDFEGLFSVKATEMELIRLSVHEVIPRFIDFMNLRIVEHEAKHRRNNQQLSATVLDELATARSKLRWSEKQYLYGLQAASNMGTYCSRMAELLRYAKAELDGINDRSSVAILALSTGLMSARTNESESLAKRVWEML
;
A
#
# COMPACT_ATOMS: atom_id res chain seq x y z
N MET A 1 5.37 16.98 -14.07
CA MET A 1 4.39 17.10 -12.98
C MET A 1 4.43 15.78 -12.21
N THR A 2 5.08 15.76 -11.06
CA THR A 2 5.35 14.55 -10.28
C THR A 2 4.08 14.21 -9.50
N ILE A 3 3.38 13.15 -9.90
CA ILE A 3 2.21 12.65 -9.18
C ILE A 3 2.74 11.94 -7.92
N TYR A 4 2.44 12.48 -6.74
CA TYR A 4 2.65 11.76 -5.49
C TYR A 4 1.72 10.54 -5.48
N LEU A 5 2.27 9.35 -5.28
CA LEU A 5 1.48 8.12 -5.27
C LEU A 5 0.93 7.81 -3.87
N ILE A 6 1.55 8.29 -2.79
CA ILE A 6 1.10 8.15 -1.39
C ILE A 6 1.55 9.38 -0.58
N GLU A 7 0.75 9.80 0.41
CA GLU A 7 1.05 10.82 1.43
C GLU A 7 0.88 10.31 2.87
N HIS A 8 1.42 11.01 3.89
CA HIS A 8 1.12 10.69 5.32
C HIS A 8 -0.39 10.70 5.61
N ALA A 9 -1.13 11.58 4.94
CA ALA A 9 -2.59 11.64 5.00
C ALA A 9 -3.25 10.32 4.58
N ASP A 10 -2.62 9.53 3.69
CA ASP A 10 -3.14 8.22 3.29
C ASP A 10 -2.97 7.18 4.41
N SER A 11 -1.84 7.18 5.13
CA SER A 11 -1.65 6.30 6.30
C SER A 11 -2.66 6.61 7.40
N VAL A 12 -2.90 7.90 7.64
CA VAL A 12 -3.92 8.38 8.59
C VAL A 12 -5.32 8.03 8.10
N GLY A 13 -5.63 8.22 6.82
CA GLY A 13 -6.92 7.88 6.20
C GLY A 13 -7.23 6.40 6.31
N LEU A 14 -6.23 5.55 6.06
CA LEU A 14 -6.33 4.11 6.24
C LEU A 14 -6.63 3.77 7.72
N SER A 15 -5.81 4.26 8.65
CA SER A 15 -5.97 3.99 10.09
C SER A 15 -7.33 4.47 10.63
N ASN A 16 -7.78 5.65 10.19
CA ASN A 16 -9.07 6.21 10.55
C ASN A 16 -10.22 5.36 10.00
N HIS A 17 -10.11 4.85 8.77
CA HIS A 17 -11.11 3.97 8.19
C HIS A 17 -11.21 2.64 8.95
N ARG A 18 -10.09 2.04 9.35
CA ARG A 18 -10.10 0.84 10.21
C ARG A 18 -10.87 1.09 11.50
N TYR A 19 -10.53 2.17 12.20
CA TYR A 19 -11.22 2.56 13.42
C TYR A 19 -12.70 2.87 13.17
N TYR A 20 -13.03 3.47 12.02
CA TYR A 20 -14.39 3.73 11.60
C TYR A 20 -15.22 2.43 11.48
N LEU A 21 -14.68 1.42 10.79
CA LEU A 21 -15.34 0.13 10.58
C LEU A 21 -15.53 -0.63 11.91
N GLU A 22 -14.53 -0.62 12.78
CA GLU A 22 -14.60 -1.24 14.11
C GLU A 22 -15.73 -0.66 14.95
N GLN A 23 -15.92 0.67 14.86
CA GLN A 23 -16.93 1.39 15.62
C GLN A 23 -18.29 1.43 14.91
N LEU A 24 -18.45 0.82 13.73
CA LEU A 24 -19.65 0.95 12.90
C LEU A 24 -20.94 0.52 13.63
N PRO A 25 -21.00 -0.63 14.36
CA PRO A 25 -22.19 -1.01 15.11
C PRO A 25 -22.60 0.05 16.15
N GLN A 26 -21.62 0.54 16.92
CA GLN A 26 -21.87 1.56 17.94
C GLN A 26 -22.28 2.90 17.31
N ARG A 27 -21.71 3.26 16.16
CA ARG A 27 -22.09 4.48 15.41
C ARG A 27 -23.53 4.44 14.92
N ILE A 28 -24.00 3.29 14.44
CA ILE A 28 -25.40 3.10 14.03
C ILE A 28 -26.33 3.34 15.23
N GLU A 29 -26.02 2.78 16.38
CA GLU A 29 -26.84 2.92 17.59
C GLU A 29 -26.86 4.36 18.12
N LEU A 30 -25.69 4.98 18.24
CA LEU A 30 -25.58 6.39 18.66
C LEU A 30 -26.31 7.33 17.68
N PHE A 31 -26.28 7.04 16.39
CA PHE A 31 -27.03 7.82 15.40
C PHE A 31 -28.55 7.68 15.59
N LYS A 32 -29.05 6.45 15.82
CA LYS A 32 -30.47 6.22 16.11
C LYS A 32 -30.92 6.89 17.39
N MET A 33 -30.10 6.85 18.44
CA MET A 33 -30.38 7.49 19.73
C MET A 33 -30.51 9.00 19.58
N ASP A 34 -29.56 9.64 18.89
CA ASP A 34 -29.55 11.10 18.70
C ASP A 34 -30.72 11.61 17.86
N LEU A 35 -31.26 10.78 16.95
CA LEU A 35 -32.49 11.09 16.22
C LEU A 35 -33.76 10.68 16.97
N GLY A 36 -33.66 10.24 18.24
CA GLY A 36 -34.81 9.80 19.03
C GLY A 36 -35.54 8.58 18.44
N LEU A 37 -34.88 7.80 17.58
CA LEU A 37 -35.45 6.59 16.95
C LEU A 37 -35.46 5.40 17.91
N VAL A 38 -34.57 5.40 18.89
CA VAL A 38 -34.47 4.38 19.95
C VAL A 38 -34.21 5.07 21.28
N PRO A 39 -34.94 4.75 22.37
CA PRO A 39 -34.66 5.26 23.71
C PRO A 39 -33.25 4.91 24.19
N ALA A 40 -32.62 5.81 24.97
CA ALA A 40 -31.25 5.63 25.47
C ALA A 40 -31.05 4.32 26.27
N HIS A 41 -32.07 3.86 27.01
CA HIS A 41 -32.02 2.61 27.79
C HIS A 41 -32.18 1.33 26.96
N GLU A 42 -32.42 1.47 25.65
CA GLU A 42 -32.56 0.39 24.67
C GLU A 42 -31.40 0.34 23.65
N VAL A 43 -30.40 1.22 23.80
CA VAL A 43 -29.12 1.15 23.08
C VAL A 43 -28.45 -0.21 23.34
N GLY A 44 -27.87 -0.82 22.31
CA GLY A 44 -27.32 -2.19 22.36
C GLY A 44 -28.35 -3.32 22.23
N LYS A 45 -29.65 -3.05 22.39
CA LYS A 45 -30.71 -4.08 22.36
C LYS A 45 -31.36 -4.24 20.98
N TYR A 46 -31.35 -3.18 20.16
CA TYR A 46 -31.97 -3.17 18.84
C TYR A 46 -30.95 -3.15 17.71
N ARG A 47 -30.80 -4.28 17.02
CA ARG A 47 -30.10 -4.36 15.73
C ARG A 47 -30.98 -3.72 14.65
N GLU A 48 -30.36 -3.03 13.69
CA GLU A 48 -31.04 -2.53 12.49
C GLU A 48 -30.91 -3.59 11.39
N PRO A 49 -31.96 -4.37 11.07
CA PRO A 49 -31.85 -5.51 10.15
C PRO A 49 -31.34 -5.11 8.77
N ALA A 50 -31.69 -3.90 8.31
CA ALA A 50 -31.24 -3.36 7.03
C ALA A 50 -29.71 -3.17 6.96
N LEU A 51 -29.04 -3.02 8.10
CA LEU A 51 -27.58 -2.84 8.20
C LEU A 51 -26.85 -4.08 8.71
N THR A 52 -27.56 -5.19 9.00
CA THR A 52 -26.92 -6.45 9.41
C THR A 52 -25.87 -6.90 8.38
N PRO A 53 -26.17 -6.99 7.07
CA PRO A 53 -25.16 -7.39 6.08
C PRO A 53 -23.96 -6.43 6.04
N THR A 54 -24.21 -5.13 6.18
CA THR A 54 -23.18 -4.09 6.20
C THR A 54 -22.24 -4.23 7.40
N THR A 55 -22.79 -4.45 8.60
CA THR A 55 -21.99 -4.62 9.82
C THR A 55 -21.25 -5.96 9.87
N GLU A 56 -21.83 -7.03 9.31
CA GLU A 56 -21.15 -8.31 9.16
C GLU A 56 -20.00 -8.21 8.17
N ARG A 57 -20.21 -7.55 7.02
CA ARG A 57 -19.16 -7.31 6.05
C ARG A 57 -18.04 -6.46 6.63
N ALA A 58 -18.36 -5.37 7.34
CA ALA A 58 -17.37 -4.56 8.05
C ALA A 58 -16.52 -5.41 9.01
N ARG A 59 -17.14 -6.31 9.79
CA ARG A 59 -16.44 -7.21 10.71
C ARG A 59 -15.53 -8.22 9.98
N GLN A 60 -16.00 -8.78 8.87
CA GLN A 60 -15.18 -9.68 8.06
C GLN A 60 -13.97 -8.94 7.49
N ASP A 61 -14.20 -7.74 6.96
CA ASP A 61 -13.16 -6.92 6.36
C ASP A 61 -12.17 -6.38 7.40
N MET A 62 -12.55 -6.22 8.67
CA MET A 62 -11.61 -5.87 9.76
C MET A 62 -10.42 -6.84 9.84
N SER A 63 -10.62 -8.14 9.54
CA SER A 63 -9.52 -9.11 9.54
C SER A 63 -8.50 -8.86 8.42
N ARG A 64 -8.92 -8.16 7.36
CA ARG A 64 -8.10 -7.74 6.20
C ARG A 64 -7.35 -6.44 6.45
N TRP A 65 -7.59 -5.82 7.60
CA TRP A 65 -6.87 -4.66 8.11
C TRP A 65 -5.91 -5.03 9.26
N PRO A 66 -5.05 -6.07 9.14
CA PRO A 66 -4.00 -6.27 10.14
C PRO A 66 -3.07 -5.05 10.13
N ASP A 67 -2.17 -4.94 11.11
CA ASP A 67 -1.15 -3.88 11.16
C ASP A 67 -0.42 -3.83 9.81
N MET A 68 -0.86 -2.98 8.88
CA MET A 68 -0.31 -2.87 7.52
C MET A 68 0.90 -1.95 7.51
N VAL A 69 0.88 -0.94 8.39
CA VAL A 69 1.92 0.07 8.51
C VAL A 69 3.26 -0.56 8.88
N LYS A 70 3.31 -1.47 9.87
CA LYS A 70 4.56 -2.08 10.32
C LYS A 70 5.20 -3.00 9.26
N PRO A 71 4.50 -4.00 8.68
CA PRO A 71 5.02 -4.83 7.61
C PRO A 71 5.39 -4.02 6.36
N MET A 72 4.64 -2.97 6.03
CA MET A 72 4.99 -2.12 4.89
C MET A 72 6.26 -1.33 5.15
N ARG A 73 6.41 -0.77 6.36
CA ARG A 73 7.64 -0.09 6.76
C ARG A 73 8.82 -1.05 6.74
N GLN A 74 8.66 -2.27 7.24
CA GLN A 74 9.69 -3.32 7.19
C GLN A 74 10.04 -3.69 5.74
N LEU A 75 9.03 -3.89 4.88
CA LEU A 75 9.22 -4.15 3.45
C LEU A 75 10.06 -3.06 2.78
N HIS A 76 9.79 -1.78 3.08
CA HIS A 76 10.59 -0.66 2.56
C HIS A 76 12.03 -0.68 3.08
N GLN A 77 12.27 -0.98 4.36
CA GLN A 77 13.63 -1.08 4.90
C GLN A 77 14.42 -2.18 4.21
N ASP A 78 13.82 -3.36 4.09
CA ASP A 78 14.47 -4.51 3.47
C ASP A 78 14.73 -4.27 2.00
N PHE A 79 13.78 -3.65 1.29
CA PHE A 79 13.94 -3.25 -0.10
C PHE A 79 15.06 -2.22 -0.29
N ALA A 80 15.10 -1.16 0.53
CA ALA A 80 16.12 -0.13 0.44
C ALA A 80 17.54 -0.67 0.70
N LEU A 81 17.67 -1.59 1.67
CA LEU A 81 18.94 -2.26 1.94
C LEU A 81 19.39 -3.11 0.74
N PHE A 82 18.47 -3.88 0.16
CA PHE A 82 18.75 -4.70 -1.01
C PHE A 82 19.19 -3.86 -2.21
N ILE A 83 18.44 -2.82 -2.59
CA ILE A 83 18.79 -1.97 -3.73
C ILE A 83 20.13 -1.27 -3.56
N ARG A 84 20.47 -0.85 -2.33
CA ARG A 84 21.79 -0.26 -2.06
C ARG A 84 22.93 -1.22 -2.36
N GLU A 85 22.82 -2.48 -1.95
CA GLU A 85 23.83 -3.51 -2.27
C GLU A 85 23.88 -3.79 -3.78
N THR A 86 22.72 -3.90 -4.44
CA THR A 86 22.63 -4.11 -5.90
C THR A 86 23.26 -2.97 -6.69
N ASN A 87 23.00 -1.71 -6.34
CA ASN A 87 23.59 -0.55 -7.02
C ASN A 87 25.09 -0.45 -6.78
N ARG A 88 25.58 -0.88 -5.61
CA ARG A 88 27.01 -0.98 -5.33
C ARG A 88 27.68 -2.00 -6.25
N PHE A 89 27.03 -3.16 -6.46
CA PHE A 89 27.52 -4.16 -7.41
C PHE A 89 27.61 -3.61 -8.84
N VAL A 90 26.57 -2.93 -9.32
CA VAL A 90 26.56 -2.30 -10.65
C VAL A 90 27.72 -1.30 -10.80
N SER A 91 27.90 -0.41 -9.81
CA SER A 91 28.97 0.60 -9.84
C SER A 91 30.37 -0.03 -9.86
N GLN A 92 30.57 -1.12 -9.12
CA GLN A 92 31.85 -1.85 -9.09
C GLN A 92 32.11 -2.60 -10.40
N LEU A 93 31.06 -3.11 -11.04
CA LEU A 93 31.16 -3.74 -12.36
C LEU A 93 31.53 -2.71 -13.44
N GLU A 94 31.01 -1.49 -13.37
CA GLU A 94 31.40 -0.38 -14.23
C GLU A 94 32.89 -0.02 -14.02
N THR A 95 33.31 0.14 -12.77
CA THR A 95 34.72 0.39 -12.40
C THR A 95 35.64 -0.70 -12.94
N TYR A 96 35.26 -1.98 -12.81
CA TYR A 96 36.03 -3.10 -13.34
C TYR A 96 36.22 -2.99 -14.87
N LYS A 97 35.16 -2.61 -15.60
CA LYS A 97 35.24 -2.43 -17.06
C LYS A 97 36.15 -1.29 -17.47
N GLU A 98 36.16 -0.19 -16.72
CA GLU A 98 37.07 0.93 -16.95
C GLU A 98 38.54 0.52 -16.74
N LEU A 99 38.82 -0.22 -15.67
CA LEU A 99 40.17 -0.70 -15.35
C LEU A 99 40.74 -1.71 -16.35
N LYS A 100 39.90 -2.57 -16.94
CA LYS A 100 40.33 -3.63 -17.87
C LYS A 100 40.72 -3.13 -19.28
N GLY A 101 40.38 -1.89 -19.67
CA GLY A 101 40.65 -1.36 -21.01
C GLY A 101 39.87 -2.06 -22.16
N ARG A 102 40.04 -1.61 -23.42
CA ARG A 102 39.19 -1.97 -24.58
C ARG A 102 38.81 -3.46 -24.68
N PRO A 103 37.57 -3.78 -25.13
CA PRO A 103 37.01 -5.14 -25.15
C PRO A 103 37.72 -6.03 -26.18
N GLY A 104 38.71 -6.79 -25.71
CA GLY A 104 39.43 -7.78 -26.52
C GLY A 104 39.23 -9.22 -26.05
N THR A 105 38.78 -9.45 -24.82
CA THR A 105 38.59 -10.81 -24.29
C THR A 105 37.11 -11.10 -24.08
N ARG A 106 36.64 -12.23 -24.64
CA ARG A 106 35.36 -12.85 -24.33
C ARG A 106 35.39 -13.38 -22.88
N ASP A 107 35.54 -12.49 -21.91
CA ASP A 107 35.52 -12.85 -20.51
C ASP A 107 34.08 -13.29 -20.17
N SER A 108 33.93 -14.59 -19.85
CA SER A 108 32.70 -15.14 -19.27
C SER A 108 32.48 -14.49 -17.91
N ILE A 109 31.23 -14.28 -17.52
CA ILE A 109 30.91 -13.64 -16.24
C ILE A 109 31.50 -14.36 -15.02
N ASP A 110 31.68 -15.69 -15.08
CA ASP A 110 32.21 -16.47 -13.97
C ASP A 110 33.74 -16.39 -13.84
N THR A 111 34.40 -15.70 -14.76
CA THR A 111 35.82 -15.32 -14.61
C THR A 111 36.02 -14.11 -13.69
N LEU A 112 34.94 -13.43 -13.30
CA LEU A 112 35.00 -12.31 -12.36
C LEU A 112 35.22 -12.85 -10.95
N ALA A 113 36.37 -12.51 -10.37
CA ALA A 113 36.66 -12.77 -8.97
C ALA A 113 35.97 -11.70 -8.09
N LEU A 114 34.68 -11.88 -7.80
CA LEU A 114 33.87 -10.92 -7.02
C LEU A 114 34.34 -10.73 -5.56
N HIS A 115 35.31 -11.53 -5.11
CA HIS A 115 35.93 -11.43 -3.79
C HIS A 115 37.21 -10.56 -3.78
N LEU A 116 37.65 -10.06 -4.94
CA LEU A 116 38.84 -9.20 -5.09
C LEU A 116 38.43 -7.77 -5.47
N GLU A 117 39.32 -6.80 -5.25
CA GLU A 117 39.09 -5.41 -5.70
C GLU A 117 38.81 -5.36 -7.22
N PRO A 118 37.87 -4.51 -7.69
CA PRO A 118 37.19 -3.41 -6.97
C PRO A 118 35.92 -3.84 -6.23
N PHE A 119 35.58 -5.12 -6.20
CA PHE A 119 34.36 -5.61 -5.57
C PHE A 119 34.51 -5.59 -4.05
N ASN A 120 33.64 -4.82 -3.40
CA ASN A 120 33.53 -4.75 -1.94
C ASN A 120 32.07 -5.01 -1.58
N LEU A 121 31.61 -6.21 -1.94
CA LEU A 121 30.26 -6.66 -1.67
C LEU A 121 30.28 -7.48 -0.39
N THR A 122 30.26 -6.78 0.74
CA THR A 122 30.04 -7.39 2.06
C THR A 122 28.55 -7.57 2.30
N GLY A 123 28.08 -8.71 2.84
CA GLY A 123 26.70 -8.83 3.34
C GLY A 123 25.76 -9.74 2.53
N LYS A 124 24.50 -9.29 2.34
CA LYS A 124 23.31 -10.14 2.02
C LYS A 124 23.33 -10.80 0.63
N LEU A 125 24.20 -10.34 -0.28
CA LEU A 125 24.47 -11.02 -1.56
C LEU A 125 25.34 -12.30 -1.42
N GLY A 126 25.85 -12.59 -0.21
CA GLY A 126 26.43 -13.91 0.12
C GLY A 126 27.70 -14.26 -0.65
N ILE A 127 28.52 -13.27 -0.99
CA ILE A 127 29.70 -13.47 -1.85
C ILE A 127 30.84 -14.08 -1.03
N SER A 128 31.27 -15.26 -1.45
CA SER A 128 32.44 -15.99 -0.97
C SER A 128 33.47 -16.12 -2.09
N PRO A 129 34.73 -16.51 -1.80
CA PRO A 129 35.74 -16.73 -2.83
C PRO A 129 35.34 -17.75 -3.91
N SER A 130 34.45 -18.69 -3.57
CA SER A 130 33.92 -19.70 -4.49
C SER A 130 32.63 -19.32 -5.20
N THR A 131 32.01 -18.19 -4.84
CA THR A 131 30.71 -17.77 -5.42
C THR A 131 30.90 -17.35 -6.87
N LYS A 132 30.15 -17.96 -7.76
CA LYS A 132 30.16 -17.60 -9.19
C LYS A 132 29.32 -16.35 -9.43
N THR A 133 29.69 -15.54 -10.40
CA THR A 133 28.91 -14.35 -10.76
C THR A 133 27.50 -14.70 -11.23
N SER A 134 27.37 -15.78 -12.00
CA SER A 134 26.07 -16.31 -12.41
C SER A 134 25.15 -16.63 -11.22
N GLU A 135 25.70 -17.12 -10.12
CA GLU A 135 24.95 -17.38 -8.87
C GLU A 135 24.51 -16.09 -8.19
N VAL A 136 25.35 -15.04 -8.19
CA VAL A 136 24.98 -13.72 -7.67
C VAL A 136 23.85 -13.11 -8.49
N VAL A 137 23.91 -13.20 -9.82
CA VAL A 137 22.85 -12.70 -10.71
C VAL A 137 21.54 -13.46 -10.47
N ALA A 138 21.60 -14.78 -10.33
CA ALA A 138 20.44 -15.60 -10.00
C ALA A 138 19.84 -15.20 -8.64
N LEU A 139 20.67 -14.94 -7.62
CA LEU A 139 20.23 -14.46 -6.32
C LEU A 139 19.55 -13.10 -6.40
N VAL A 140 20.13 -12.13 -7.13
CA VAL A 140 19.53 -10.81 -7.34
C VAL A 140 18.19 -10.93 -8.06
N SER A 141 18.11 -11.75 -9.11
CA SER A 141 16.86 -12.01 -9.84
C SER A 141 15.79 -12.61 -8.93
N GLN A 142 16.14 -13.60 -8.11
CA GLN A 142 15.22 -14.20 -7.13
C GLN A 142 14.74 -13.16 -6.10
N LYS A 143 15.64 -12.33 -5.56
CA LYS A 143 15.25 -11.28 -4.60
C LYS A 143 14.33 -10.24 -5.22
N LEU A 144 14.56 -9.83 -6.46
CA LEU A 144 13.65 -8.94 -7.18
C LEU A 144 12.26 -9.56 -7.33
N GLN A 145 12.18 -10.86 -7.65
CA GLN A 145 10.93 -11.60 -7.72
C GLN A 145 10.23 -11.71 -6.35
N ASP A 146 10.99 -11.96 -5.27
CA ASP A 146 10.44 -12.02 -3.92
C ASP A 146 9.79 -10.67 -3.54
N PHE A 147 10.51 -9.55 -3.78
CA PHE A 147 9.97 -8.21 -3.52
C PHE A 147 8.79 -7.85 -4.43
N GLU A 148 8.84 -8.20 -5.72
CA GLU A 148 7.70 -8.07 -6.65
C GLU A 148 6.46 -8.76 -6.08
N GLY A 149 6.60 -10.01 -5.63
CA GLY A 149 5.53 -10.79 -5.02
C GLY A 149 4.96 -10.11 -3.78
N LEU A 150 5.83 -9.62 -2.89
CA LEU A 150 5.41 -8.90 -1.68
C LEU A 150 4.62 -7.63 -2.02
N PHE A 151 5.12 -6.78 -2.93
CA PHE A 151 4.38 -5.57 -3.34
C PHE A 151 3.08 -5.90 -4.06
N SER A 152 3.04 -6.97 -4.88
CA SER A 152 1.82 -7.43 -5.55
C SER A 152 0.74 -7.85 -4.56
N VAL A 153 1.11 -8.62 -3.53
CA VAL A 153 0.21 -8.98 -2.42
C VAL A 153 -0.33 -7.72 -1.75
N LYS A 154 0.53 -6.73 -1.46
CA LYS A 154 0.12 -5.46 -0.87
C LYS A 154 -0.82 -4.65 -1.77
N ALA A 155 -0.63 -4.68 -3.09
CA ALA A 155 -1.56 -4.06 -4.03
C ALA A 155 -2.94 -4.74 -3.98
N THR A 156 -2.98 -6.07 -3.97
CA THR A 156 -4.25 -6.83 -3.85
C THR A 156 -4.96 -6.55 -2.53
N GLU A 157 -4.23 -6.51 -1.42
CA GLU A 157 -4.80 -6.15 -0.11
C GLU A 157 -5.42 -4.74 -0.14
N MET A 158 -4.77 -3.76 -0.76
CA MET A 158 -5.33 -2.40 -0.89
C MET A 158 -6.58 -2.36 -1.75
N GLU A 159 -6.66 -3.18 -2.80
CA GLU A 159 -7.86 -3.28 -3.63
C GLU A 159 -9.04 -3.88 -2.84
N LEU A 160 -8.79 -4.91 -2.04
CA LEU A 160 -9.81 -5.48 -1.16
C LEU A 160 -10.32 -4.46 -0.13
N ILE A 161 -9.40 -3.66 0.42
CA ILE A 161 -9.76 -2.54 1.30
C ILE A 161 -10.61 -1.50 0.55
N ARG A 162 -10.20 -1.11 -0.65
CA ARG A 162 -10.92 -0.14 -1.49
C ARG A 162 -12.35 -0.60 -1.77
N LEU A 163 -12.53 -1.88 -2.07
CA LEU A 163 -13.85 -2.50 -2.25
C LEU A 163 -14.67 -2.47 -0.95
N SER A 164 -14.06 -2.80 0.19
CA SER A 164 -14.73 -2.70 1.50
C SER A 164 -15.24 -1.29 1.79
N VAL A 165 -14.40 -0.27 1.57
CA VAL A 165 -14.77 1.14 1.74
C VAL A 165 -15.98 1.49 0.88
N HIS A 166 -15.99 1.03 -0.37
CA HIS A 166 -17.03 1.30 -1.36
C HIS A 166 -18.35 0.57 -1.07
N GLU A 167 -18.30 -0.63 -0.48
CA GLU A 167 -19.50 -1.43 -0.21
C GLU A 167 -20.14 -1.11 1.15
N VAL A 168 -19.33 -0.76 2.15
CA VAL A 168 -19.81 -0.62 3.54
C VAL A 168 -20.27 0.81 3.85
N ILE A 169 -19.43 1.82 3.61
CA ILE A 169 -19.73 3.18 4.07
C ILE A 169 -20.93 3.79 3.34
N PRO A 170 -21.07 3.70 2.00
CA PRO A 170 -22.22 4.25 1.30
C PRO A 170 -23.56 3.72 1.83
N ARG A 171 -23.65 2.44 2.20
CA ARG A 171 -24.88 1.87 2.77
C ARG A 171 -25.27 2.50 4.11
N PHE A 172 -24.27 2.81 4.94
CA PHE A 172 -24.54 3.52 6.18
C PHE A 172 -24.88 5.00 5.93
N ILE A 173 -24.25 5.66 4.95
CA ILE A 173 -24.60 7.01 4.49
C ILE A 173 -26.05 7.07 3.99
N ASP A 174 -26.47 6.13 3.15
CA ASP A 174 -27.84 6.02 2.64
C ASP A 174 -28.84 5.87 3.79
N PHE A 175 -28.53 5.00 4.76
CA PHE A 175 -29.34 4.82 5.96
C PHE A 175 -29.46 6.13 6.75
N MET A 176 -28.35 6.83 7.00
CA MET A 176 -28.38 8.10 7.74
C MET A 176 -29.22 9.15 7.01
N ASN A 177 -29.03 9.29 5.69
CA ASN A 177 -29.81 10.21 4.86
C ASN A 177 -31.31 9.92 4.94
N LEU A 178 -31.70 8.65 4.76
CA LEU A 178 -33.10 8.24 4.82
C LEU A 178 -33.72 8.59 6.18
N ARG A 179 -33.04 8.23 7.29
CA ARG A 179 -33.53 8.48 8.65
C ARG A 179 -33.63 9.97 8.99
N ILE A 180 -32.69 10.79 8.51
CA ILE A 180 -32.76 12.25 8.67
C ILE A 180 -34.01 12.80 7.98
N VAL A 181 -34.25 12.39 6.73
CA VAL A 181 -35.42 12.84 5.94
C VAL A 181 -36.73 12.37 6.59
N GLU A 182 -36.81 11.12 7.02
CA GLU A 182 -37.98 10.57 7.72
C GLU A 182 -38.26 11.31 9.04
N HIS A 183 -37.22 11.59 9.83
CA HIS A 183 -37.34 12.34 11.09
C HIS A 183 -37.85 13.76 10.87
N GLU A 184 -37.28 14.46 9.89
CA GLU A 184 -37.68 15.81 9.51
C GLU A 184 -39.13 15.84 9.01
N ALA A 185 -39.53 14.89 8.16
CA ALA A 185 -40.90 14.78 7.65
C ALA A 185 -41.92 14.45 8.74
N LYS A 186 -41.57 13.57 9.70
CA LYS A 186 -42.42 13.22 10.84
C LYS A 186 -42.75 14.44 11.71
N HIS A 187 -41.76 15.31 11.94
CA HIS A 187 -41.91 16.50 12.78
C HIS A 187 -42.47 17.72 12.05
N ARG A 188 -42.48 17.72 10.71
CA ARG A 188 -43.12 18.76 9.88
C ARG A 188 -44.60 18.53 9.59
N ARG A 189 -45.23 17.48 10.13
CA ARG A 189 -46.65 17.19 9.90
C ARG A 189 -47.48 18.45 10.19
N ASN A 190 -48.27 18.89 9.19
CA ASN A 190 -49.14 20.09 9.19
C ASN A 190 -48.46 21.47 9.04
N ASN A 191 -47.36 21.61 8.30
CA ASN A 191 -46.69 22.89 8.03
C ASN A 191 -46.23 23.65 9.30
N GLN A 192 -46.06 22.94 10.42
CA GLN A 192 -45.53 23.51 11.65
C GLN A 192 -44.02 23.71 11.54
N GLN A 193 -43.53 24.81 12.12
CA GLN A 193 -42.09 25.02 12.29
C GLN A 193 -41.52 23.92 13.20
N LEU A 194 -40.33 23.43 12.84
CA LEU A 194 -39.59 22.48 13.67
C LEU A 194 -39.25 23.12 15.02
N SER A 195 -39.38 22.36 16.11
CA SER A 195 -38.94 22.82 17.42
C SER A 195 -37.43 22.99 17.46
N ALA A 196 -36.93 23.83 18.39
CA ALA A 196 -35.50 24.01 18.60
C ALA A 196 -34.77 22.69 18.88
N THR A 197 -35.39 21.78 19.63
CA THR A 197 -34.87 20.44 19.92
C THR A 197 -34.68 19.62 18.65
N VAL A 198 -35.71 19.56 17.78
CA VAL A 198 -35.62 18.77 16.54
C VAL A 198 -34.59 19.38 15.57
N LEU A 199 -34.44 20.70 15.56
CA LEU A 199 -33.40 21.36 14.77
C LEU A 199 -31.99 20.96 15.23
N ASP A 200 -31.76 20.86 16.54
CA ASP A 200 -30.48 20.44 17.12
C ASP A 200 -30.17 18.96 16.84
N GLU A 201 -31.16 18.08 16.98
CA GLU A 201 -31.05 16.66 16.62
C GLU A 201 -30.66 16.48 15.14
N LEU A 202 -31.34 17.19 14.24
CA LEU A 202 -31.04 17.17 12.80
C LEU A 202 -29.64 17.74 12.51
N ALA A 203 -29.21 18.79 13.20
CA ALA A 203 -27.88 19.36 13.06
C ALA A 203 -26.79 18.35 13.47
N THR A 204 -26.99 17.67 14.59
CA THR A 204 -26.10 16.62 15.09
C THR A 204 -26.04 15.44 14.13
N ALA A 205 -27.19 14.96 13.65
CA ALA A 205 -27.27 13.88 12.66
C ALA A 205 -26.56 14.21 11.34
N ARG A 206 -26.77 15.44 10.82
CA ARG A 206 -26.08 15.93 9.62
C ARG A 206 -24.57 16.12 9.83
N SER A 207 -24.14 16.44 11.04
CA SER A 207 -22.70 16.47 11.39
C SER A 207 -22.08 15.08 11.31
N LYS A 208 -22.75 14.05 11.88
CA LYS A 208 -22.32 12.65 11.81
C LYS A 208 -22.30 12.13 10.37
N LEU A 209 -23.31 12.44 9.57
CA LEU A 209 -23.35 12.13 8.14
C LEU A 209 -22.13 12.70 7.40
N ARG A 210 -21.86 14.00 7.55
CA ARG A 210 -20.69 14.65 6.94
C ARG A 210 -19.36 14.04 7.38
N TRP A 211 -19.28 13.61 8.63
CA TRP A 211 -18.10 12.90 9.11
C TRP A 211 -17.94 11.54 8.42
N SER A 212 -19.01 10.78 8.25
CA SER A 212 -19.02 9.51 7.51
C SER A 212 -18.64 9.67 6.03
N GLU A 213 -19.10 10.75 5.38
CA GLU A 213 -18.70 11.09 4.01
C GLU A 213 -17.19 11.37 3.91
N LYS A 214 -16.62 12.10 4.89
CA LYS A 214 -15.16 12.32 4.94
C LYS A 214 -14.40 11.00 5.09
N GLN A 215 -14.87 10.09 5.92
CA GLN A 215 -14.23 8.79 6.15
C GLN A 215 -14.30 7.89 4.91
N TYR A 216 -15.39 7.99 4.15
CA TYR A 216 -15.47 7.36 2.82
C TYR A 216 -14.40 7.90 1.87
N LEU A 217 -14.31 9.21 1.71
CA LEU A 217 -13.35 9.84 0.79
C LEU A 217 -11.90 9.53 1.19
N TYR A 218 -11.55 9.68 2.47
CA TYR A 218 -10.20 9.40 2.95
C TYR A 218 -9.83 7.93 2.82
N GLY A 219 -10.70 7.01 3.23
CA GLY A 219 -10.44 5.58 3.09
C GLY A 219 -10.26 5.16 1.63
N LEU A 220 -11.10 5.68 0.73
CA LEU A 220 -11.07 5.35 -0.68
C LEU A 220 -9.79 5.89 -1.35
N GLN A 221 -9.50 7.17 -1.15
CA GLN A 221 -8.31 7.82 -1.71
C GLN A 221 -7.04 7.14 -1.21
N ALA A 222 -6.95 6.89 0.10
CA ALA A 222 -5.77 6.29 0.68
C ALA A 222 -5.51 4.86 0.19
N ALA A 223 -6.56 4.03 0.09
CA ALA A 223 -6.44 2.68 -0.46
C ALA A 223 -6.07 2.70 -1.95
N SER A 224 -6.65 3.61 -2.74
CA SER A 224 -6.31 3.77 -4.16
C SER A 224 -4.87 4.23 -4.37
N ASN A 225 -4.41 5.21 -3.60
CA ASN A 225 -3.05 5.73 -3.65
C ASN A 225 -2.04 4.63 -3.29
N MET A 226 -2.26 3.98 -2.14
CA MET A 226 -1.41 2.88 -1.66
C MET A 226 -1.39 1.69 -2.63
N GLY A 227 -2.54 1.31 -3.18
CA GLY A 227 -2.65 0.26 -4.18
C GLY A 227 -1.86 0.61 -5.45
N THR A 228 -2.03 1.83 -5.97
CA THR A 228 -1.31 2.33 -7.15
C THR A 228 0.19 2.29 -6.95
N TYR A 229 0.67 2.76 -5.80
CA TYR A 229 2.09 2.71 -5.45
C TYR A 229 2.62 1.27 -5.42
N CYS A 230 1.94 0.36 -4.71
CA CYS A 230 2.35 -1.04 -4.61
C CYS A 230 2.39 -1.71 -5.99
N SER A 231 1.39 -1.47 -6.84
CA SER A 231 1.37 -1.96 -8.21
C SER A 231 2.53 -1.42 -9.04
N ARG A 232 2.85 -0.13 -8.90
CA ARG A 232 3.97 0.49 -9.61
C ARG A 232 5.32 -0.07 -9.15
N MET A 233 5.50 -0.28 -7.85
CA MET A 233 6.69 -0.92 -7.29
C MET A 233 6.84 -2.33 -7.85
N ALA A 234 5.79 -3.15 -7.81
CA ALA A 234 5.81 -4.50 -8.36
C ALA A 234 6.17 -4.50 -9.87
N GLU A 235 5.57 -3.59 -10.64
CA GLU A 235 5.85 -3.47 -12.07
C GLU A 235 7.33 -3.13 -12.35
N LEU A 236 7.89 -2.15 -11.63
CA LEU A 236 9.30 -1.77 -11.80
C LEU A 236 10.25 -2.91 -11.43
N LEU A 237 9.94 -3.69 -10.39
CA LEU A 237 10.75 -4.83 -9.97
C LEU A 237 10.67 -5.99 -10.96
N ARG A 238 9.49 -6.25 -11.50
CA ARG A 238 9.29 -7.22 -12.58
C ARG A 238 10.12 -6.84 -13.81
N TYR A 239 10.14 -5.56 -14.18
CA TYR A 239 10.99 -5.08 -15.28
C TYR A 239 12.47 -5.19 -14.95
N ALA A 240 12.90 -4.80 -13.75
CA ALA A 240 14.28 -4.94 -13.31
C ALA A 240 14.75 -6.40 -13.38
N LYS A 241 13.90 -7.34 -12.95
CA LYS A 241 14.14 -8.78 -13.04
C LYS A 241 14.28 -9.23 -14.50
N ALA A 242 13.38 -8.79 -15.37
CA ALA A 242 13.39 -9.15 -16.78
C ALA A 242 14.69 -8.74 -17.50
N GLU A 243 15.35 -7.65 -17.08
CA GLU A 243 16.67 -7.27 -17.62
C GLU A 243 17.78 -8.29 -17.31
N LEU A 244 17.61 -9.10 -16.26
CA LEU A 244 18.52 -10.17 -15.88
C LEU A 244 18.14 -11.53 -16.47
N ASP A 245 16.97 -11.66 -17.10
CA ASP A 245 16.52 -12.92 -17.66
C ASP A 245 17.46 -13.38 -18.78
N GLY A 246 17.86 -14.65 -18.73
CA GLY A 246 18.76 -15.25 -19.72
C GLY A 246 20.26 -15.00 -19.48
N ILE A 247 20.63 -14.24 -18.44
CA ILE A 247 22.02 -14.17 -17.98
C ILE A 247 22.41 -15.49 -17.31
N ASN A 248 23.50 -16.09 -17.79
CA ASN A 248 24.04 -17.35 -17.29
C ASN A 248 25.58 -17.35 -17.36
N ASP A 249 26.19 -18.44 -16.92
CA ASP A 249 27.65 -18.67 -16.92
C ASP A 249 28.34 -18.44 -18.29
N ARG A 250 27.60 -18.60 -19.39
CA ARG A 250 28.11 -18.36 -20.76
C ARG A 250 27.96 -16.93 -21.24
N SER A 251 27.23 -16.08 -20.51
CA SER A 251 27.11 -14.66 -20.83
C SER A 251 28.47 -13.97 -20.74
N SER A 252 28.64 -12.92 -21.53
CA SER A 252 29.85 -12.07 -21.44
C SER A 252 29.68 -11.02 -20.36
N VAL A 253 30.80 -10.55 -19.80
CA VAL A 253 30.83 -9.41 -18.85
C VAL A 253 30.19 -8.15 -19.45
N ALA A 254 30.28 -7.96 -20.77
CA ALA A 254 29.66 -6.82 -21.45
C ALA A 254 28.12 -6.87 -21.40
N ILE A 255 27.54 -8.06 -21.66
CA ILE A 255 26.09 -8.28 -21.56
C ILE A 255 25.64 -8.11 -20.11
N LEU A 256 26.37 -8.69 -19.15
CA LEU A 256 26.07 -8.53 -17.73
C LEU A 256 26.03 -7.06 -17.31
N ALA A 257 27.01 -6.26 -17.73
CA ALA A 257 27.06 -4.84 -17.39
C ALA A 257 25.91 -4.04 -18.00
N LEU A 258 25.51 -4.36 -19.24
CA LEU A 258 24.34 -3.73 -19.85
C LEU A 258 23.06 -4.08 -19.09
N SER A 259 22.80 -5.37 -18.87
CA SER A 259 21.63 -5.87 -18.15
C SER A 259 21.52 -5.31 -16.73
N THR A 260 22.63 -5.33 -15.99
CA THR A 260 22.65 -4.79 -14.61
C THR A 260 22.54 -3.27 -14.58
N GLY A 261 23.05 -2.54 -15.58
CA GLY A 261 22.82 -1.10 -15.73
C GLY A 261 21.35 -0.76 -16.00
N LEU A 262 20.68 -1.48 -16.91
CA LEU A 262 19.25 -1.32 -17.18
C LEU A 262 18.39 -1.67 -15.96
N MET A 263 18.70 -2.78 -15.28
CA MET A 263 18.10 -3.14 -14.01
C MET A 263 18.28 -2.03 -12.97
N SER A 264 19.50 -1.48 -12.83
CA SER A 264 19.79 -0.39 -11.88
C SER A 264 18.94 0.85 -12.13
N ALA A 265 18.71 1.22 -13.39
CA ALA A 265 17.84 2.34 -13.73
C ALA A 265 16.40 2.13 -13.19
N ARG A 266 15.87 0.90 -13.30
CA ARG A 266 14.54 0.55 -12.76
C ARG A 266 14.53 0.53 -11.23
N THR A 267 15.54 -0.07 -10.61
CA THR A 267 15.61 -0.12 -9.15
C THR A 267 15.85 1.25 -8.51
N ASN A 268 16.53 2.16 -9.20
CA ASN A 268 16.69 3.56 -8.78
C ASN A 268 15.35 4.32 -8.82
N GLU A 269 14.52 4.06 -9.83
CA GLU A 269 13.16 4.61 -9.87
C GLU A 269 12.34 4.09 -8.67
N SER A 270 12.38 2.78 -8.40
CA SER A 270 11.73 2.18 -7.23
C SER A 270 12.28 2.72 -5.91
N GLU A 271 13.59 2.93 -5.78
CA GLU A 271 14.20 3.51 -4.58
C GLU A 271 13.76 4.97 -4.38
N SER A 272 13.69 5.76 -5.46
CA SER A 272 13.16 7.13 -5.40
C SER A 272 11.70 7.16 -4.94
N LEU A 273 10.87 6.21 -5.38
CA LEU A 273 9.51 6.06 -4.90
C LEU A 273 9.49 5.68 -3.40
N ALA A 274 10.28 4.69 -3.00
CA ALA A 274 10.34 4.22 -1.61
C ALA A 274 10.89 5.26 -0.62
N LYS A 275 11.94 6.02 -0.98
CA LYS A 275 12.51 7.10 -0.16
C LYS A 275 11.48 8.18 0.15
N ARG A 276 10.68 8.56 -0.86
CA ARG A 276 9.60 9.54 -0.68
C ARG A 276 8.56 9.04 0.30
N VAL A 277 8.19 7.75 0.25
CA VAL A 277 7.24 7.16 1.20
C VAL A 277 7.84 7.01 2.61
N TRP A 278 9.14 6.75 2.74
CA TRP A 278 9.82 6.60 4.02
C TRP A 278 9.77 7.87 4.89
N GLU A 279 9.86 9.05 4.28
CA GLU A 279 9.73 10.34 4.99
C GLU A 279 8.32 10.55 5.57
N MET A 280 7.35 9.74 5.15
CA MET A 280 5.93 9.91 5.45
C MET A 280 5.32 8.82 6.35
N LEU A 281 6.05 7.72 6.60
CA LEU A 281 5.60 6.58 7.43
C LEU A 281 6.24 6.57 8.82
#